data_AF-A0A7W1BU52-F1
#
_entry.id   AF-A0A7W1BU52-F1
#
_cell.length_a   1.000
_cell.length_b   1.000
_cell.length_c   1.000
_cell.angle_alpha   90.00
_cell.angle_beta   90.00
_cell.angle_gamma   90.00
#
_symmetry.space_group_name_H-M   'P 1'
#
loop_
_entity.id
_entity.type
_entity.pdbx_description
1 polymer ?
#
loop_
_entity_poly.entity_id
_entity_poly.type
_entity_poly.pdbx_seq_one_letter_code
_entity_poly.pdbx_strand_id
1 'polypeptide(L)'
;ARVRAIVHEQEAERVVVGLPLTLRGEQGSQALATEEFVRALQDALEVPVESYDERFTTTLAAGAPGTAPEDARAAAHLLDSYLTRMRAR
;
A
#
# COMPACT_ATOMS: atom_id res chain seq x y z
N ALA A 1 -1.67 16.24 -3.33
CA ALA A 1 -2.94 16.88 -3.75
C ALA A 1 -4.04 15.85 -4.08
N ARG A 2 -3.83 14.93 -5.05
CA ARG A 2 -4.85 13.95 -5.44
C ARG A 2 -5.19 12.92 -4.35
N VAL A 3 -4.18 12.34 -3.68
CA VAL A 3 -4.42 11.36 -2.60
C VAL A 3 -5.25 11.94 -1.47
N ARG A 4 -4.97 13.18 -1.04
CA ARG A 4 -5.76 13.89 -0.03
C ARG A 4 -7.23 14.06 -0.44
N ALA A 5 -7.48 14.41 -1.70
CA ALA A 5 -8.85 14.51 -2.20
C ALA A 5 -9.56 13.16 -2.13
N ILE A 6 -8.89 12.07 -2.55
CA ILE A 6 -9.45 10.71 -2.46
C ILE A 6 -9.73 10.33 -1.00
N VAL A 7 -8.82 10.61 -0.07
CA VAL A 7 -9.00 10.34 1.37
C VAL A 7 -10.26 11.04 1.89
N HIS A 8 -10.44 12.31 1.56
CA HIS A 8 -11.63 13.06 1.96
C HIS A 8 -12.90 12.56 1.26
N GLU A 9 -12.87 12.32 -0.05
CA GLU A 9 -14.01 11.83 -0.85
C GLU A 9 -14.50 10.45 -0.39
N GLN A 10 -13.59 9.59 0.05
CA GLN A 10 -13.89 8.23 0.49
C GLN A 10 -14.05 8.11 2.01
N GLU A 11 -13.91 9.21 2.75
CA GLU A 11 -13.88 9.22 4.22
C GLU A 11 -12.90 8.18 4.78
N ALA A 12 -11.75 8.01 4.12
CA ALA A 12 -10.81 6.96 4.44
C ALA A 12 -10.12 7.25 5.79
N GLU A 13 -10.25 6.33 6.75
CA GLU A 13 -9.68 6.49 8.10
C GLU A 13 -8.16 6.25 8.17
N ARG A 14 -7.58 5.60 7.15
CA ARG A 14 -6.15 5.24 7.09
C ARG A 14 -5.70 5.08 5.65
N VAL A 15 -4.44 5.40 5.39
CA VAL A 15 -3.73 5.06 4.15
C VAL A 15 -2.69 3.97 4.42
N VAL A 16 -2.67 2.96 3.57
CA VAL A 16 -1.68 1.87 3.61
C VAL A 16 -0.84 1.91 2.34
N VAL A 17 0.48 1.92 2.48
CA VAL A 17 1.44 1.95 1.38
C VAL A 17 2.26 0.66 1.37
N GLY A 18 2.33 -0.02 0.23
CA GLY A 18 3.15 -1.22 0.08
C GLY A 18 4.64 -0.94 0.07
N LEU A 19 5.41 -1.78 0.76
CA LEU A 19 6.86 -1.77 0.74
C LEU A 19 7.36 -2.85 -0.23
N PRO A 20 7.91 -2.46 -1.40
CA PRO A 20 8.49 -3.41 -2.34
C PRO A 20 9.75 -4.01 -1.72
N LEU A 21 9.80 -5.34 -1.64
CA LEU A 21 10.98 -6.04 -1.13
C LEU A 21 11.70 -6.73 -2.27
N THR A 22 12.87 -6.21 -2.59
CA THR A 22 13.79 -6.90 -3.49
C THR A 22 14.34 -8.14 -2.78
N LEU A 23 14.18 -9.32 -3.38
CA LEU A 23 14.68 -10.60 -2.87
C LEU A 23 16.22 -10.71 -2.81
N ARG A 24 16.97 -9.69 -3.26
CA ARG A 24 18.43 -9.68 -3.30
C ARG A 24 19.00 -8.25 -3.15
N GLY A 25 19.00 -7.68 -1.96
CA GLY A 25 19.92 -6.59 -1.59
C GLY A 25 19.86 -5.25 -2.36
N GLU A 26 19.01 -5.08 -3.38
CA GLU A 26 18.77 -3.80 -4.09
C GLU A 26 17.79 -2.88 -3.32
N GLN A 27 17.85 -2.95 -2.00
CA GLN A 27 17.01 -2.26 -1.04
C GLN A 27 17.24 -0.73 -1.02
N GLY A 28 18.06 -0.19 -1.92
CA GLY A 28 18.45 1.22 -1.91
C GLY A 28 17.36 2.12 -2.47
N SER A 29 17.23 2.22 -3.78
CA SER A 29 16.50 3.33 -4.40
C SER A 29 14.98 3.24 -4.27
N GLN A 30 14.39 2.07 -4.48
CA GLN A 30 12.93 1.94 -4.49
C GLN A 30 12.34 1.99 -3.08
N ALA A 31 12.98 1.35 -2.11
CA ALA A 31 12.54 1.44 -0.72
C ALA A 31 12.68 2.88 -0.19
N LEU A 32 13.79 3.56 -0.49
CA LEU A 32 13.97 4.97 -0.14
C LEU A 32 12.91 5.87 -0.80
N ALA A 33 12.62 5.67 -2.08
CA ALA A 33 11.57 6.43 -2.77
C ALA A 33 10.19 6.18 -2.15
N THR A 34 9.89 4.93 -1.75
CA THR A 34 8.65 4.61 -1.04
C THR A 34 8.62 5.25 0.36
N GLU A 35 9.73 5.23 1.10
CA GLU A 35 9.82 5.89 2.41
C GLU A 35 9.63 7.41 2.30
N GLU A 36 10.25 8.05 1.32
CA GLU A 36 10.06 9.48 1.03
C GLU A 36 8.59 9.78 0.67
N PHE A 37 7.97 8.91 -0.12
CA PHE A 37 6.56 9.03 -0.46
C PHE A 37 5.65 8.88 0.77
N VAL A 38 5.92 7.91 1.64
CA VAL A 38 5.20 7.73 2.91
C VAL A 38 5.32 8.97 3.78
N ARG A 39 6.53 9.53 3.94
CA ARG A 39 6.75 10.76 4.71
C ARG A 39 5.97 11.94 4.12
N ALA A 40 6.04 12.11 2.80
CA ALA A 40 5.28 13.17 2.12
C ALA A 40 3.76 13.01 2.30
N LEU A 41 3.25 11.78 2.39
CA LEU A 41 1.85 11.53 2.69
C LEU A 41 1.51 11.82 4.16
N GLN A 42 2.39 11.44 5.10
CA GLN A 42 2.22 11.74 6.53
C GLN A 42 2.14 13.24 6.80
N ASP A 43 2.97 14.03 6.11
CA ASP A 43 2.93 15.50 6.23
C ASP A 43 1.69 16.12 5.57
N ALA A 44 1.10 15.45 4.59
CA ALA A 44 0.03 15.99 3.75
C ALA A 44 -1.38 15.54 4.13
N LEU A 45 -1.51 14.52 4.99
CA LEU A 45 -2.77 13.86 5.35
C LEU A 45 -3.01 13.92 6.85
N GLU A 46 -4.27 14.07 7.23
CA GLU A 46 -4.69 14.10 8.64
C GLU A 46 -4.93 12.69 9.22
N VAL A 47 -4.95 11.68 8.36
CA VAL A 47 -5.18 10.28 8.72
C VAL A 47 -3.85 9.53 8.82
N PRO A 48 -3.77 8.48 9.66
CA PRO A 48 -2.58 7.66 9.76
C PRO A 48 -2.16 7.09 8.40
N VAL A 49 -0.87 7.17 8.11
CA VAL A 49 -0.25 6.54 6.94
C VAL A 49 0.71 5.46 7.43
N GLU A 50 0.43 4.22 7.05
CA GLU A 50 1.19 3.04 7.47
C GLU A 50 1.83 2.36 6.26
N SER A 51 3.05 1.88 6.45
CA SER A 51 3.73 1.04 5.45
C SER A 51 3.47 -0.44 5.75
N TYR A 52 3.09 -1.22 4.75
CA TYR A 52 2.84 -2.66 4.89
C TYR A 52 3.78 -3.49 4.02
N ASP A 53 4.33 -4.54 4.63
CA ASP A 53 5.31 -5.43 4.02
C ASP A 53 4.60 -6.60 3.31
N GLU A 54 4.80 -6.70 1.99
CA GLU A 54 4.16 -7.69 1.12
C GLU A 54 4.74 -9.12 1.23
N ARG A 55 5.83 -9.35 1.97
CA ARG A 55 6.54 -10.66 2.05
C ARG A 55 5.65 -11.83 2.47
N PHE A 56 4.60 -11.56 3.24
CA PHE A 56 3.80 -12.61 3.85
C PHE A 56 2.69 -13.15 2.95
N THR A 57 2.51 -12.63 1.73
CA THR A 57 1.32 -12.94 0.92
C THR A 57 1.60 -13.24 -0.56
N THR A 58 2.74 -13.86 -0.85
CA THR A 58 3.16 -14.26 -2.22
C THR A 58 2.29 -15.35 -2.88
N THR A 59 1.10 -15.68 -2.36
CA THR A 59 0.28 -16.81 -2.85
C THR A 59 -1.17 -16.46 -3.20
N LEU A 60 -1.56 -15.19 -3.30
CA LEU A 60 -2.95 -14.81 -3.61
C LEU A 60 -3.16 -13.95 -4.86
N ALA A 61 -2.10 -13.48 -5.51
CA ALA A 61 -2.22 -12.58 -6.67
C ALA A 61 -2.25 -13.29 -8.05
N ALA A 62 -2.85 -14.48 -8.11
CA ALA A 62 -3.17 -15.13 -9.38
C ALA A 62 -4.70 -15.17 -9.57
N GLY A 63 -5.26 -14.09 -10.12
CA GLY A 63 -6.56 -14.17 -10.79
C GLY A 63 -7.76 -13.50 -10.09
N ALA A 64 -7.64 -12.24 -9.65
CA ALA A 64 -8.84 -11.41 -9.50
C ALA A 64 -9.29 -10.93 -10.90
N PRO A 65 -10.48 -11.33 -11.40
CA PRO A 65 -11.01 -10.79 -12.65
C PRO A 65 -11.37 -9.31 -12.47
N GLY A 66 -10.94 -8.45 -13.38
CA GLY A 66 -11.30 -7.05 -13.37
C GLY A 66 -10.67 -6.26 -14.51
N THR A 67 -11.32 -5.17 -14.94
CA THR A 67 -10.83 -4.26 -15.98
C THR A 67 -9.89 -3.17 -15.43
N ALA A 68 -9.66 -3.15 -14.12
CA ALA A 68 -8.78 -2.18 -13.47
C ALA A 68 -7.31 -2.37 -13.91
N PRO A 69 -6.50 -1.29 -13.95
CA PRO A 69 -5.07 -1.37 -14.18
C PRO A 69 -4.37 -2.35 -13.22
N GLU A 70 -3.26 -2.94 -13.67
CA GLU A 70 -2.51 -3.93 -12.88
C GLU A 70 -2.09 -3.41 -11.51
N ASP A 71 -1.57 -2.19 -11.44
CA ASP A 71 -1.16 -1.55 -10.18
C ASP A 71 -2.33 -1.38 -9.20
N ALA A 72 -3.52 -1.05 -9.71
CA ALA A 72 -4.72 -0.91 -8.88
C ALA A 72 -5.16 -2.27 -8.31
N ARG A 73 -5.03 -3.35 -9.08
CA ARG A 73 -5.30 -4.71 -8.59
C ARG A 73 -4.27 -5.14 -7.55
N ALA A 74 -2.99 -4.85 -7.77
CA ALA A 74 -1.94 -5.12 -6.79
C ALA A 74 -2.20 -4.39 -5.46
N ALA A 75 -2.56 -3.11 -5.51
CA ALA A 75 -2.94 -2.33 -4.33
C ALA A 75 -4.15 -2.91 -3.59
N ALA A 76 -5.15 -3.40 -4.32
CA ALA A 76 -6.33 -4.05 -3.71
C ALA A 76 -5.95 -5.33 -2.96
N HIS A 77 -5.11 -6.19 -3.55
CA HIS A 77 -4.62 -7.40 -2.89
C HIS A 77 -3.77 -7.11 -1.65
N LEU A 78 -2.96 -6.05 -1.71
CA LEU A 78 -2.19 -5.57 -0.57
C LEU A 78 -3.11 -5.14 0.57
N LEU A 79 -4.14 -4.35 0.27
CA LEU A 79 -5.09 -3.87 1.25
C LEU A 79 -5.86 -5.03 1.90
N ASP A 80 -6.32 -6.02 1.10
CA ASP A 80 -6.99 -7.21 1.63
C ASP A 80 -6.09 -8.01 2.59
N SER A 81 -4.81 -8.15 2.23
CA SER A 81 -3.80 -8.80 3.06
C SER A 81 -3.57 -8.07 4.39
N TYR A 82 -3.47 -6.74 4.34
CA TYR A 82 -3.36 -5.90 5.53
C TYR A 82 -4.58 -6.04 6.45
N LEU A 83 -5.79 -5.94 5.90
CA LEU A 83 -7.04 -6.05 6.66
C LEU A 83 -7.20 -7.43 7.30
N THR A 84 -6.83 -8.48 6.58
CA THR A 84 -6.83 -9.86 7.10
C THR A 84 -5.91 -9.99 8.32
N ARG A 85 -4.69 -9.45 8.25
CA ARG A 85 -3.77 -9.42 9.39
C ARG A 85 -4.32 -8.63 10.57
N MET A 86 -4.97 -7.49 10.31
CA MET A 86 -5.56 -6.66 11.37
C MET A 86 -6.72 -7.36 12.09
N ARG A 87 -7.51 -8.18 11.39
CA ARG A 87 -8.61 -8.97 11.98
C ARG A 87 -8.12 -10.17 12.80
N ALA A 88 -6.92 -10.67 12.54
CA ALA A 88 -6.34 -11.82 13.25
C ALA A 88 -5.63 -11.43 14.56
N ARG A 89 -5.69 -10.15 14.95
CA ARG A 89 -5.15 -9.60 16.20
C ARG A 89 -6.27 -9.24 17.16
#